data_AF-A0A817PFP5-F1
#
_entry.id   AF-A0A817PFP5-F1
#
_cell.length_a   1.000
_cell.length_b   1.000
_cell.length_c   1.000
_cell.angle_alpha   90.00
_cell.angle_beta   90.00
_cell.angle_gamma   90.00
#
_symmetry.space_group_name_H-M   'P 1'
#
loop_
_entity.id
_entity.type
_entity.pdbx_description
1 polymer ?
#
loop_
_entity_poly.entity_id
_entity_poly.type
_entity_poly.pdbx_seq_one_letter_code
_entity_poly.pdbx_strand_id
1 'polypeptide(L)'
;MKTTGWIALGISPGGGMKGADIGVGWVDNTGKVYFQDRYASDFALPIIDNTTSNWLAQRGHESDGWTAIQFKRLLDTCDPMDSGTIIVIYAYGLTDPVGDINYHEGRRGSRMIPLQSYANPPPENKFTDLDYFEFRMNNDVVPANDTTYYCKVFKAPIEYPIKRHAIAHKTMIDPNNIDMVHHLVFFACNPTAKFDDNNLPYGVRDDHYQELSACFTGTSTILAVGGETLVEFPEEAGYPVGGDFATKYYMLEIHYNNPKLTPNRRDNTGIRFYIGKQLRQYDIGYMSFGTVVSALALAIPPKVERFIVDSYCPSGFSKVYFGSHVFSSQKSQIIAIKS
;
A
#
# COMPACT_ATOMS: atom_id res chain seq x y z
N MET A 1 -13.76 -19.95 3.24
CA MET A 1 -13.97 -19.38 4.59
C MET A 1 -14.24 -20.53 5.55
N LYS A 2 -13.89 -20.42 6.85
CA LYS A 2 -14.21 -21.45 7.84
C LYS A 2 -15.69 -21.34 8.24
N THR A 3 -16.54 -21.98 7.46
CA THR A 3 -18.00 -22.03 7.61
C THR A 3 -18.56 -23.22 6.80
N THR A 4 -19.82 -23.56 7.05
CA THR A 4 -20.63 -24.55 6.30
C THR A 4 -21.89 -23.88 5.72
N GLY A 5 -21.72 -22.68 5.20
CA GLY A 5 -22.82 -21.82 4.81
C GLY A 5 -22.38 -20.86 3.71
N TRP A 6 -23.22 -19.86 3.43
CA TRP A 6 -22.90 -18.93 2.36
C TRP A 6 -21.66 -18.07 2.66
N ILE A 7 -20.92 -17.76 1.59
CA ILE A 7 -19.80 -16.84 1.59
C ILE A 7 -20.05 -15.74 0.55
N ALA A 8 -19.59 -14.53 0.83
CA ALA A 8 -19.65 -13.41 -0.09
C ALA A 8 -18.31 -12.69 -0.18
N LEU A 9 -18.03 -12.21 -1.39
CA LEU A 9 -16.93 -11.31 -1.68
C LEU A 9 -17.48 -10.19 -2.55
N GLY A 10 -17.15 -8.94 -2.21
CA GLY A 10 -17.59 -7.80 -2.98
C GLY A 10 -16.51 -6.75 -3.18
N ILE A 11 -16.71 -5.91 -4.18
CA ILE A 11 -15.92 -4.73 -4.49
C ILE A 11 -16.71 -3.51 -4.03
N SER A 12 -16.12 -2.70 -3.15
CA SER A 12 -16.76 -1.56 -2.53
C SER A 12 -15.94 -0.27 -2.74
N PRO A 13 -16.59 0.86 -3.05
CA PRO A 13 -15.92 2.14 -3.15
C PRO A 13 -15.47 2.67 -1.78
N GLY A 14 -16.15 2.32 -0.70
CA GLY A 14 -15.91 2.83 0.66
C GLY A 14 -15.49 1.78 1.68
N GLY A 15 -15.35 0.51 1.28
CA GLY A 15 -15.08 -0.62 2.19
C GLY A 15 -16.27 -1.04 3.06
N GLY A 16 -17.45 -0.46 2.82
CA GLY A 16 -18.72 -0.85 3.43
C GLY A 16 -19.68 -1.46 2.41
N MET A 17 -20.88 -1.85 2.84
CA MET A 17 -21.88 -2.48 1.96
C MET A 17 -22.42 -1.51 0.91
N LYS A 18 -22.69 -0.26 1.29
CA LYS A 18 -23.34 0.71 0.39
C LYS A 18 -22.51 0.96 -0.87
N GLY A 19 -23.14 0.73 -2.01
CA GLY A 19 -22.54 0.80 -3.34
C GLY A 19 -21.57 -0.34 -3.64
N ALA A 20 -21.71 -1.51 -3.02
CA ALA A 20 -20.86 -2.66 -3.32
C ALA A 20 -21.49 -3.60 -4.35
N ASP A 21 -20.66 -4.09 -5.27
CA ASP A 21 -20.93 -5.18 -6.20
C ASP A 21 -20.42 -6.50 -5.58
N ILE A 22 -21.29 -7.49 -5.40
CA ILE A 22 -21.08 -8.62 -4.48
C ILE A 22 -21.45 -9.95 -5.15
N GLY A 23 -20.46 -10.83 -5.28
CA GLY A 23 -20.69 -12.25 -5.53
C GLY A 23 -20.98 -13.00 -4.24
N VAL A 24 -22.11 -13.71 -4.18
CA VAL A 24 -22.53 -14.54 -3.04
C VAL A 24 -22.73 -15.98 -3.49
N GLY A 25 -22.23 -16.95 -2.72
CA GLY A 25 -22.47 -18.36 -3.05
C GLY A 25 -22.37 -19.30 -1.86
N TRP A 26 -22.88 -20.51 -2.05
CA TRP A 26 -22.86 -21.60 -1.08
C TRP A 26 -22.85 -22.96 -1.81
N VAL A 27 -22.62 -24.03 -1.06
CA VAL A 27 -22.58 -25.40 -1.60
C VAL A 27 -23.53 -26.25 -0.79
N ASP A 28 -24.58 -26.77 -1.43
CA ASP A 28 -25.55 -27.59 -0.71
C ASP A 28 -25.01 -28.98 -0.37
N ASN A 29 -25.82 -29.72 0.38
CA ASN A 29 -25.54 -31.07 0.88
C ASN A 29 -25.27 -32.09 -0.24
N THR A 30 -25.65 -31.79 -1.50
CA THR A 30 -25.42 -32.63 -2.67
C THR A 30 -24.11 -32.29 -3.40
N GLY A 31 -23.41 -31.26 -2.93
CA GLY A 31 -22.22 -30.70 -3.57
C GLY A 31 -22.55 -29.71 -4.69
N LYS A 32 -23.82 -29.32 -4.85
CA LYS A 32 -24.22 -28.35 -5.87
C LYS A 32 -23.89 -26.94 -5.41
N VAL A 33 -23.19 -26.21 -6.28
CA VAL A 33 -22.83 -24.81 -6.05
C VAL A 33 -23.97 -23.90 -6.46
N TYR A 34 -24.33 -22.97 -5.59
CA TYR A 34 -25.21 -21.84 -5.89
C TYR A 34 -24.39 -20.57 -5.86
N PHE A 35 -24.66 -19.68 -6.79
CA PHE A 35 -23.98 -18.41 -6.88
C PHE A 35 -24.93 -17.34 -7.40
N GLN A 36 -24.82 -16.15 -6.84
CA GLN A 36 -25.69 -15.01 -7.12
C GLN A 36 -24.83 -13.76 -7.23
N ASP A 37 -25.10 -13.00 -8.26
CA ASP A 37 -24.61 -11.63 -8.40
C ASP A 37 -25.56 -10.70 -7.66
N ARG A 38 -25.04 -9.80 -6.82
CA ARG A 38 -25.83 -8.94 -5.96
C ARG A 38 -25.25 -7.54 -5.85
N TYR A 39 -26.15 -6.57 -5.74
CA TYR A 39 -25.82 -5.17 -5.52
C TYR A 39 -26.35 -4.67 -4.17
N ALA A 40 -25.50 -3.98 -3.42
CA ALA A 40 -25.86 -3.41 -2.12
C ALA A 40 -26.07 -1.90 -2.23
N SER A 41 -27.32 -1.45 -2.43
CA SER A 41 -27.66 -0.02 -2.52
C SER A 41 -27.56 0.73 -1.19
N ASP A 42 -27.56 0.00 -0.06
CA ASP A 42 -27.46 0.54 1.30
C ASP A 42 -26.88 -0.51 2.27
N PHE A 43 -26.83 -0.20 3.56
CA PHE A 43 -26.50 -1.13 4.65
C PHE A 43 -27.66 -2.10 4.94
N ALA A 44 -28.18 -2.74 3.91
CA ALA A 44 -29.31 -3.67 3.93
C ALA A 44 -28.98 -4.93 3.11
N LEU A 45 -29.90 -5.91 3.12
CA LEU A 45 -29.77 -7.12 2.31
C LEU A 45 -29.53 -6.75 0.83
N PRO A 46 -28.41 -7.17 0.22
CA PRO A 46 -28.11 -6.87 -1.17
C PRO A 46 -29.15 -7.51 -2.10
N ILE A 47 -29.63 -6.75 -3.09
CA ILE A 47 -30.60 -7.22 -4.08
C ILE A 47 -29.88 -8.04 -5.14
N ILE A 48 -30.58 -9.00 -5.74
CA ILE A 48 -30.04 -9.79 -6.86
C ILE A 48 -29.90 -8.88 -8.09
N ASP A 49 -28.71 -8.85 -8.67
CA ASP A 49 -28.44 -8.16 -9.93
C ASP A 49 -28.59 -9.14 -11.09
N ASN A 50 -29.71 -9.01 -11.83
CA ASN A 50 -30.00 -9.81 -13.01
C ASN A 50 -29.69 -9.08 -14.32
N THR A 51 -29.16 -7.86 -14.25
CA THR A 51 -28.97 -6.97 -15.40
C THR A 51 -27.56 -6.99 -15.96
N THR A 52 -26.57 -7.24 -15.09
CA THR A 52 -25.14 -7.14 -15.37
C THR A 52 -24.43 -8.29 -14.66
N SER A 53 -24.65 -9.53 -15.11
CA SER A 53 -24.00 -10.68 -14.48
C SER A 53 -22.51 -10.68 -14.80
N ASN A 54 -21.75 -10.07 -13.90
CA ASN A 54 -20.31 -9.86 -14.03
C ASN A 54 -19.53 -10.95 -13.30
N TRP A 55 -20.21 -11.73 -12.44
CA TRP A 55 -19.62 -12.80 -11.64
C TRP A 55 -20.07 -14.19 -12.11
N LEU A 56 -19.10 -15.02 -12.48
CA LEU A 56 -19.33 -16.38 -12.96
C LEU A 56 -18.68 -17.38 -12.02
N ALA A 57 -19.50 -18.11 -11.25
CA ALA A 57 -19.00 -19.24 -10.48
C ALA A 57 -18.45 -20.33 -11.42
N GLN A 58 -17.28 -20.84 -11.06
CA GLN A 58 -16.64 -21.92 -11.79
C GLN A 58 -16.86 -23.26 -11.08
N ARG A 59 -16.51 -23.32 -9.80
CA ARG A 59 -16.50 -24.54 -8.97
C ARG A 59 -16.63 -24.14 -7.50
N GLY A 60 -17.09 -25.07 -6.68
CA GLY A 60 -17.14 -24.88 -5.24
C GLY A 60 -17.19 -26.23 -4.55
N HIS A 61 -16.72 -26.27 -3.31
CA HIS A 61 -16.82 -27.45 -2.46
C HIS A 61 -16.95 -27.01 -1.00
N GLU A 62 -17.50 -27.92 -0.21
CA GLU A 62 -17.54 -27.80 1.24
C GLU A 62 -16.92 -29.06 1.86
N SER A 63 -15.92 -28.88 2.71
CA SER A 63 -15.23 -29.97 3.40
C SER A 63 -14.59 -29.49 4.69
N ASP A 64 -14.60 -30.31 5.74
CA ASP A 64 -13.93 -30.03 7.03
C ASP A 64 -14.31 -28.69 7.68
N GLY A 65 -15.57 -28.26 7.51
CA GLY A 65 -16.06 -26.97 8.02
C GLY A 65 -15.55 -25.75 7.24
N TRP A 66 -15.13 -25.96 5.99
CA TRP A 66 -14.74 -24.92 5.05
C TRP A 66 -15.60 -24.94 3.80
N THR A 67 -16.18 -23.79 3.46
CA THR A 67 -16.77 -23.53 2.15
C THR A 67 -15.75 -22.77 1.28
N ALA A 68 -15.50 -23.28 0.07
CA ALA A 68 -14.64 -22.65 -0.92
C ALA A 68 -15.36 -22.56 -2.27
N ILE A 69 -15.37 -21.37 -2.87
CA ILE A 69 -15.97 -21.12 -4.18
C ILE A 69 -14.94 -20.37 -5.04
N GLN A 70 -14.72 -20.90 -6.23
CA GLN A 70 -13.95 -20.28 -7.29
C GLN A 70 -14.91 -19.58 -8.25
N PHE A 71 -14.64 -18.32 -8.57
CA PHE A 71 -15.41 -17.52 -9.51
C PHE A 71 -14.47 -16.75 -10.45
N LYS A 72 -15.04 -16.21 -11.52
CA LYS A 72 -14.40 -15.25 -12.42
C LYS A 72 -15.24 -14.00 -12.51
N ARG A 73 -14.57 -12.85 -12.56
CA ARG A 73 -15.17 -11.55 -12.83
C ARG A 73 -14.27 -10.79 -13.79
N LEU A 74 -14.84 -10.06 -14.74
CA LEU A 74 -14.07 -9.14 -15.58
C LEU A 74 -13.52 -8.01 -14.70
N LEU A 75 -12.33 -7.51 -15.04
CA LEU A 75 -11.70 -6.40 -14.34
C LEU A 75 -12.36 -5.06 -14.69
N ASP A 76 -12.82 -4.94 -15.94
CA ASP A 76 -13.56 -3.81 -16.48
C ASP A 76 -14.85 -4.35 -17.10
N THR A 77 -15.98 -4.06 -16.48
CA THR A 77 -17.32 -4.40 -16.94
C THR A 77 -17.99 -3.20 -17.62
N CYS A 78 -17.23 -2.12 -17.86
CA CYS A 78 -17.73 -0.80 -18.28
C CYS A 78 -18.70 -0.16 -17.29
N ASP A 79 -18.77 -0.67 -16.06
CA ASP A 79 -19.55 -0.06 -14.99
C ASP A 79 -18.75 1.10 -14.37
N PRO A 80 -19.38 2.24 -14.04
CA PRO A 80 -18.71 3.39 -13.41
C PRO A 80 -17.97 3.06 -12.10
N MET A 81 -18.20 1.86 -11.55
CA MET A 81 -17.71 1.36 -10.29
C MET A 81 -16.35 0.65 -10.38
N ASP A 82 -15.89 0.32 -11.59
CA ASP A 82 -14.63 -0.40 -11.82
C ASP A 82 -13.38 0.50 -11.89
N SER A 83 -13.57 1.82 -11.96
CA SER A 83 -12.44 2.76 -12.00
C SER A 83 -12.00 3.19 -10.59
N GLY A 84 -10.80 2.78 -10.15
CA GLY A 84 -10.16 3.32 -8.95
C GLY A 84 -9.56 2.29 -7.98
N THR A 85 -9.37 2.69 -6.72
CA THR A 85 -8.85 1.81 -5.66
C THR A 85 -9.95 0.84 -5.21
N ILE A 86 -9.77 -0.46 -5.48
CA ILE A 86 -10.73 -1.50 -5.11
C ILE A 86 -10.55 -1.89 -3.64
N ILE A 87 -11.60 -1.68 -2.83
CA ILE A 87 -11.67 -2.22 -1.47
C ILE A 87 -12.52 -3.48 -1.53
N VAL A 88 -11.89 -4.62 -1.23
CA VAL A 88 -12.59 -5.90 -1.14
C VAL A 88 -13.28 -5.99 0.20
N ILE A 89 -14.57 -6.30 0.20
CA ILE A 89 -15.34 -6.65 1.38
C ILE A 89 -15.64 -8.14 1.36
N TYR A 90 -15.76 -8.75 2.53
CA TYR A 90 -16.21 -10.13 2.65
C TYR A 90 -17.22 -10.27 3.78
N ALA A 91 -18.09 -11.27 3.64
CA ALA A 91 -19.01 -11.68 4.68
C ALA A 91 -19.31 -13.18 4.56
N TYR A 92 -19.76 -13.82 5.63
CA TYR A 92 -20.22 -15.21 5.57
C TYR A 92 -21.28 -15.53 6.62
N GLY A 93 -22.19 -16.42 6.24
CA GLY A 93 -23.18 -17.04 7.12
C GLY A 93 -22.68 -18.38 7.65
N LEU A 94 -23.32 -18.88 8.71
CA LEU A 94 -23.02 -20.20 9.30
C LEU A 94 -23.83 -21.35 8.69
N THR A 95 -24.84 -21.01 7.90
CA THR A 95 -25.78 -21.97 7.32
C THR A 95 -26.06 -21.60 5.88
N ASP A 96 -26.45 -22.59 5.09
CA ASP A 96 -26.96 -22.35 3.76
C ASP A 96 -28.26 -21.53 3.79
N PRO A 97 -28.49 -20.68 2.77
CA PRO A 97 -29.72 -19.91 2.63
C PRO A 97 -30.96 -20.81 2.49
N VAL A 98 -32.02 -20.47 3.23
CA VAL A 98 -33.38 -20.99 3.01
C VAL A 98 -34.22 -19.85 2.45
N GLY A 99 -34.40 -19.84 1.13
CA GLY A 99 -35.01 -18.72 0.40
C GLY A 99 -34.00 -17.63 0.05
N ASP A 100 -33.49 -16.92 1.05
CA ASP A 100 -32.49 -15.84 0.88
C ASP A 100 -31.38 -15.92 1.95
N ILE A 101 -30.27 -15.21 1.73
CA ILE A 101 -29.12 -15.18 2.63
C ILE A 101 -29.48 -14.51 3.95
N ASN A 102 -29.07 -15.12 5.07
CA ASN A 102 -29.28 -14.57 6.40
C ASN A 102 -28.22 -13.52 6.76
N TYR A 103 -28.45 -12.77 7.84
CA TYR A 103 -27.53 -11.74 8.29
C TYR A 103 -26.18 -12.31 8.74
N HIS A 104 -25.08 -11.70 8.30
CA HIS A 104 -23.72 -12.14 8.62
C HIS A 104 -23.25 -11.78 10.05
N GLU A 105 -24.01 -10.96 10.80
CA GLU A 105 -23.59 -10.45 12.11
C GLU A 105 -22.17 -9.83 12.05
N GLY A 106 -21.28 -10.21 12.97
CA GLY A 106 -19.88 -9.77 12.99
C GLY A 106 -18.96 -10.50 12.00
N ARG A 107 -19.45 -11.48 11.23
CA ARG A 107 -18.65 -12.32 10.32
C ARG A 107 -18.42 -11.63 8.98
N ARG A 108 -17.78 -10.46 9.04
CA ARG A 108 -17.48 -9.60 7.89
C ARG A 108 -16.15 -8.88 8.07
N GLY A 109 -15.64 -8.32 6.98
CA GLY A 109 -14.48 -7.44 7.02
C GLY A 109 -14.24 -6.77 5.68
N SER A 110 -13.25 -5.88 5.64
CA SER A 110 -12.82 -5.20 4.43
C SER A 110 -11.30 -5.10 4.38
N ARG A 111 -10.77 -5.07 3.16
CA ARG A 111 -9.33 -4.93 2.90
C ARG A 111 -9.10 -4.28 1.55
N MET A 112 -8.21 -3.30 1.50
CA MET A 112 -7.76 -2.71 0.25
C MET A 112 -6.82 -3.68 -0.47
N ILE A 113 -7.09 -3.98 -1.74
CA ILE A 113 -6.27 -4.88 -2.55
C ILE A 113 -6.01 -4.23 -3.93
N PRO A 114 -4.74 -3.98 -4.32
CA PRO A 114 -4.39 -3.49 -5.65
C PRO A 114 -4.46 -4.65 -6.67
N LEU A 115 -5.66 -5.01 -7.13
CA LEU A 115 -5.86 -6.20 -7.98
C LEU A 115 -5.01 -6.21 -9.25
N GLN A 116 -4.75 -5.04 -9.85
CA GLN A 116 -3.99 -4.94 -11.10
C GLN A 116 -2.49 -5.23 -10.91
N SER A 117 -1.93 -4.78 -9.80
CA SER A 117 -0.55 -5.04 -9.38
C SER A 117 -0.29 -6.52 -9.08
N TYR A 118 -1.26 -7.19 -8.44
CA TYR A 118 -1.15 -8.61 -8.11
C TYR A 118 -1.28 -9.53 -9.32
N ALA A 119 -1.82 -9.05 -10.45
CA ALA A 119 -1.98 -9.86 -11.64
C ALA A 119 -0.64 -10.18 -12.32
N ASN A 120 0.34 -9.27 -12.24
CA ASN A 120 1.65 -9.41 -12.88
C ASN A 120 2.78 -8.88 -11.96
N PRO A 121 3.07 -9.53 -10.82
CA PRO A 121 4.15 -9.09 -9.96
C PRO A 121 5.51 -9.25 -10.67
N PRO A 122 6.49 -8.36 -10.41
CA PRO A 122 7.85 -8.55 -10.88
C PRO A 122 8.40 -9.90 -10.38
N PRO A 123 9.03 -10.71 -11.25
CA PRO A 123 9.52 -12.02 -10.85
C PRO A 123 10.73 -11.86 -9.91
N GLU A 124 10.62 -12.33 -8.66
CA GLU A 124 11.64 -12.07 -7.62
C GLU A 124 13.05 -12.57 -8.00
N ASN A 125 13.11 -13.65 -8.78
CA ASN A 125 14.38 -14.22 -9.28
C ASN A 125 15.15 -13.28 -10.20
N LYS A 126 14.52 -12.24 -10.76
CA LYS A 126 15.21 -11.20 -11.56
C LYS A 126 16.26 -10.44 -10.74
N PHE A 127 16.12 -10.40 -9.43
CA PHE A 127 16.93 -9.58 -8.54
C PHE A 127 17.91 -10.38 -7.66
N THR A 128 17.99 -11.71 -7.79
CA THR A 128 18.81 -12.56 -6.91
C THR A 128 20.31 -12.35 -7.07
N ASP A 129 20.76 -12.02 -8.29
CA ASP A 129 22.19 -11.89 -8.63
C ASP A 129 22.63 -10.41 -8.67
N LEU A 130 21.90 -9.53 -8.00
CA LEU A 130 22.18 -8.10 -7.94
C LEU A 130 22.70 -7.70 -6.57
N ASP A 131 23.67 -6.79 -6.55
CA ASP A 131 24.07 -6.10 -5.34
C ASP A 131 22.88 -5.31 -4.79
N TYR A 132 22.84 -5.11 -3.48
CA TYR A 132 21.75 -4.38 -2.85
C TYR A 132 22.19 -3.57 -1.64
N PHE A 133 21.36 -2.57 -1.33
CA PHE A 133 21.38 -1.84 -0.08
C PHE A 133 20.18 -2.23 0.75
N GLU A 134 20.40 -2.49 2.04
CA GLU A 134 19.34 -2.85 2.95
C GLU A 134 19.36 -1.97 4.20
N PHE A 135 18.19 -1.47 4.56
CA PHE A 135 17.96 -0.63 5.71
C PHE A 135 16.86 -1.26 6.55
N ARG A 136 17.20 -1.71 7.77
CA ARG A 136 16.27 -2.37 8.69
C ARG A 136 16.21 -1.71 10.05
N MET A 137 15.03 -1.75 10.67
CA MET A 137 14.85 -1.41 12.08
C MET A 137 15.66 -2.35 12.99
N ASN A 138 15.85 -1.96 14.24
CA ASN A 138 16.74 -2.67 15.18
C ASN A 138 16.14 -3.95 15.80
N ASN A 139 14.94 -4.37 15.41
CA ASN A 139 14.15 -5.35 16.17
C ASN A 139 13.81 -4.86 17.59
N ASP A 140 13.63 -3.56 17.74
CA ASP A 140 13.26 -2.90 19.00
C ASP A 140 11.76 -3.03 19.28
N VAL A 141 11.37 -2.83 20.55
CA VAL A 141 9.96 -2.85 20.95
C VAL A 141 9.28 -1.59 20.42
N VAL A 142 8.22 -1.79 19.66
CA VAL A 142 7.34 -0.70 19.22
C VAL A 142 6.50 -0.23 20.42
N PRO A 143 6.42 1.08 20.70
CA PRO A 143 5.56 1.61 21.75
C PRO A 143 4.11 1.14 21.64
N ALA A 144 3.51 0.84 22.79
CA ALA A 144 2.10 0.44 22.89
C ALA A 144 1.14 1.64 22.87
N ASN A 145 1.38 2.57 21.94
CA ASN A 145 0.55 3.76 21.72
C ASN A 145 -0.33 3.57 20.49
N ASP A 146 -1.48 4.23 20.45
CA ASP A 146 -2.43 4.15 19.33
C ASP A 146 -1.78 4.47 17.98
N THR A 147 -0.97 5.52 17.94
CA THR A 147 -0.19 5.95 16.77
C THR A 147 1.25 6.21 17.19
N THR A 148 2.21 5.68 16.43
CA THR A 148 3.64 5.98 16.62
C THR A 148 4.33 6.16 15.28
N TYR A 149 5.01 7.30 15.10
CA TYR A 149 5.96 7.50 14.01
C TYR A 149 7.36 7.24 14.57
N TYR A 150 8.03 6.24 14.03
CA TYR A 150 9.34 5.81 14.52
C TYR A 150 10.37 5.95 13.41
N CYS A 151 11.45 6.65 13.69
CA CYS A 151 12.50 6.95 12.73
C CYS A 151 13.79 6.20 13.09
N LYS A 152 14.56 5.85 12.07
CA LYS A 152 15.95 5.40 12.22
C LYS A 152 16.80 5.98 11.10
N VAL A 153 17.91 6.61 11.47
CA VAL A 153 18.91 7.12 10.53
C VAL A 153 19.95 6.03 10.27
N PHE A 154 20.37 5.95 9.02
CA PHE A 154 21.37 5.00 8.53
C PHE A 154 22.46 5.77 7.80
N LYS A 155 23.70 5.36 8.02
CA LYS A 155 24.79 5.70 7.11
C LYS A 155 24.63 4.88 5.83
N ALA A 156 24.92 5.48 4.68
CA ALA A 156 24.92 4.78 3.41
C ALA A 156 25.85 3.54 3.48
N PRO A 157 25.37 2.32 3.19
CA PRO A 157 26.14 1.10 3.39
C PRO A 157 27.26 0.89 2.36
N ILE A 158 27.18 1.51 1.17
CA ILE A 158 28.31 1.57 0.22
C ILE A 158 28.37 2.98 -0.36
N GLU A 159 29.56 3.55 -0.35
CA GLU A 159 29.89 4.79 -1.04
C GLU A 159 30.41 4.42 -2.43
N TYR A 160 29.52 4.39 -3.43
CA TYR A 160 29.97 4.21 -4.81
C TYR A 160 30.65 5.50 -5.30
N PRO A 161 31.93 5.44 -5.73
CA PRO A 161 32.64 6.62 -6.21
C PRO A 161 32.07 7.14 -7.54
N ILE A 162 31.39 6.27 -8.28
CA ILE A 162 30.70 6.58 -9.54
C ILE A 162 29.20 6.36 -9.36
N LYS A 163 28.41 7.07 -10.16
CA LYS A 163 26.96 6.89 -10.23
C LYS A 163 26.59 5.44 -10.61
N ARG A 164 25.60 4.90 -9.91
CA ARG A 164 24.91 3.64 -10.17
C ARG A 164 23.41 3.87 -10.11
N HIS A 165 22.62 2.92 -10.64
CA HIS A 165 21.16 2.97 -10.55
C HIS A 165 20.65 1.80 -9.72
N ALA A 166 19.85 2.08 -8.71
CA ALA A 166 18.91 1.09 -8.22
C ALA A 166 17.77 0.93 -9.25
N ILE A 167 17.39 -0.31 -9.55
CA ILE A 167 16.40 -0.65 -10.59
C ILE A 167 15.10 -1.21 -10.02
N ALA A 168 15.08 -1.49 -8.73
CA ALA A 168 13.91 -1.91 -7.98
C ALA A 168 14.12 -1.64 -6.49
N HIS A 169 13.03 -1.59 -5.73
CA HIS A 169 13.08 -1.66 -4.27
C HIS A 169 12.08 -2.66 -3.70
N LYS A 170 12.41 -3.25 -2.55
CA LYS A 170 11.55 -4.18 -1.81
C LYS A 170 11.39 -3.74 -0.36
N THR A 171 10.16 -3.50 0.06
CA THR A 171 9.81 -3.34 1.47
C THR A 171 9.61 -4.71 2.10
N MET A 172 10.27 -4.95 3.22
CA MET A 172 10.28 -6.21 3.95
C MET A 172 9.59 -5.96 5.29
N ILE A 173 8.27 -6.09 5.32
CA ILE A 173 7.46 -5.94 6.54
C ILE A 173 7.71 -7.13 7.45
N ASP A 174 7.93 -6.87 8.74
CA ASP A 174 8.00 -7.93 9.74
C ASP A 174 6.68 -8.70 9.76
N PRO A 175 6.68 -10.04 9.55
CA PRO A 175 5.45 -10.83 9.54
C PRO A 175 4.61 -10.68 10.80
N ASN A 176 5.25 -10.36 11.94
CA ASN A 176 4.58 -10.14 13.20
C ASN A 176 3.90 -8.77 13.31
N ASN A 177 4.09 -7.84 12.36
CA ASN A 177 3.55 -6.48 12.43
C ASN A 177 2.82 -6.04 11.15
N ILE A 178 2.43 -6.98 10.29
CA ILE A 178 1.64 -6.71 9.07
C ILE A 178 0.36 -5.91 9.39
N ASP A 179 -0.22 -6.12 10.57
CA ASP A 179 -1.42 -5.42 11.03
C ASP A 179 -1.14 -4.04 11.66
N MET A 180 0.12 -3.71 11.96
CA MET A 180 0.51 -2.44 12.59
C MET A 180 1.21 -1.47 11.65
N VAL A 181 2.02 -1.95 10.71
CA VAL A 181 2.74 -1.09 9.75
C VAL A 181 1.73 -0.45 8.80
N HIS A 182 1.42 0.82 9.04
CA HIS A 182 0.42 1.57 8.26
C HIS A 182 1.04 2.27 7.06
N HIS A 183 2.20 2.90 7.24
CA HIS A 183 3.03 3.34 6.13
C HIS A 183 4.51 3.36 6.52
N LEU A 184 5.36 3.36 5.51
CA LEU A 184 6.80 3.46 5.59
C LEU A 184 7.25 4.54 4.61
N VAL A 185 8.09 5.47 5.05
CA VAL A 185 8.66 6.53 4.23
C VAL A 185 10.17 6.44 4.31
N PHE A 186 10.83 6.40 3.16
CA PHE A 186 12.27 6.40 3.08
C PHE A 186 12.75 7.74 2.55
N PHE A 187 13.71 8.35 3.25
CA PHE A 187 14.23 9.67 2.94
C PHE A 187 15.72 9.60 2.60
N ALA A 188 16.12 10.33 1.56
CA ALA A 188 17.50 10.73 1.39
C ALA A 188 17.71 12.03 2.18
N CYS A 189 18.60 12.00 3.18
CA CYS A 189 18.86 13.20 3.96
C CYS A 189 19.63 14.24 3.14
N ASN A 190 19.57 15.50 3.57
CA ASN A 190 20.33 16.58 2.94
C ASN A 190 21.81 16.17 2.83
N PRO A 191 22.49 16.37 1.68
CA PRO A 191 23.90 16.01 1.51
C PRO A 191 24.85 16.65 2.54
N THR A 192 24.44 17.77 3.16
CA THR A 192 25.21 18.48 4.19
C THR A 192 24.87 18.04 5.62
N ALA A 193 23.96 17.08 5.81
CA ALA A 193 23.61 16.53 7.11
C ALA A 193 24.84 15.93 7.80
N LYS A 194 24.99 16.22 9.09
CA LYS A 194 26.08 15.72 9.93
C LYS A 194 25.49 15.00 11.14
N PHE A 195 25.66 13.70 11.19
CA PHE A 195 25.36 12.88 12.36
C PHE A 195 26.65 12.29 12.94
N ASP A 196 26.62 11.91 14.21
CA ASP A 196 27.66 11.06 14.79
C ASP A 196 27.47 9.64 14.27
N ASP A 197 28.42 9.15 13.47
CA ASP A 197 28.37 7.81 12.88
C ASP A 197 28.32 6.70 13.97
N ASN A 198 28.77 6.98 15.20
CA ASN A 198 28.72 6.03 16.31
C ASN A 198 27.40 6.08 17.10
N ASN A 199 26.58 7.11 16.89
CA ASN A 199 25.34 7.33 17.61
C ASN A 199 24.29 7.93 16.67
N LEU A 200 23.94 7.18 15.63
CA LEU A 200 22.93 7.62 14.67
C LEU A 200 21.54 7.70 15.32
N PRO A 201 20.76 8.75 15.03
CA PRO A 201 19.45 8.94 15.63
C PRO A 201 18.50 7.78 15.32
N TYR A 202 17.78 7.30 16.33
CA TYR A 202 16.66 6.38 16.18
C TYR A 202 15.70 6.54 17.35
N GLY A 203 14.39 6.42 17.11
CA GLY A 203 13.39 6.61 18.16
C GLY A 203 12.05 7.11 17.64
N VAL A 204 11.19 7.49 18.57
CA VAL A 204 9.92 8.16 18.26
C VAL A 204 10.24 9.53 17.64
N ARG A 205 9.62 9.82 16.49
CA ARG A 205 9.93 11.00 15.69
C ARG A 205 9.85 12.30 16.47
N ASP A 206 8.81 12.46 17.28
CA ASP A 206 8.52 13.72 17.97
C ASP A 206 9.58 14.05 19.03
N ASP A 207 10.23 13.02 19.61
CA ASP A 207 11.32 13.17 20.57
C ASP A 207 12.64 13.60 19.90
N HIS A 208 12.80 13.29 18.60
CA HIS A 208 14.01 13.53 17.82
C HIS A 208 13.83 14.55 16.67
N TYR A 209 12.70 15.26 16.63
CA TYR A 209 12.30 16.02 15.43
C TYR A 209 13.36 17.04 14.96
N GLN A 210 13.98 17.75 15.90
CA GLN A 210 15.01 18.75 15.57
C GLN A 210 16.26 18.10 14.96
N GLU A 211 16.70 16.97 15.52
CA GLU A 211 17.85 16.20 15.06
C GLU A 211 17.60 15.61 13.66
N LEU A 212 16.37 15.16 13.41
CA LEU A 212 15.95 14.55 12.14
C LEU A 212 15.61 15.56 11.04
N SER A 213 15.57 16.86 11.35
CA SER A 213 15.11 17.92 10.44
C SER A 213 15.82 17.92 9.08
N ALA A 214 17.11 17.58 9.05
CA ALA A 214 17.89 17.50 7.81
C ALA A 214 17.42 16.39 6.85
N CYS A 215 16.68 15.39 7.35
CA CYS A 215 16.17 14.27 6.57
C CYS A 215 14.77 14.51 5.98
N PHE A 216 13.97 15.44 6.52
CA PHE A 216 12.64 15.78 5.98
C PHE A 216 12.69 16.66 4.71
N THR A 217 13.79 16.62 3.96
CA THR A 217 14.02 17.47 2.78
C THR A 217 13.74 16.76 1.46
N GLY A 218 13.72 15.41 1.42
CA GLY A 218 13.43 14.65 0.21
C GLY A 218 12.97 13.22 0.48
N THR A 219 11.74 12.90 0.08
CA THR A 219 11.24 11.52 0.08
C THR A 219 11.82 10.76 -1.12
N SER A 220 12.36 9.57 -0.87
CA SER A 220 12.94 8.68 -1.87
C SER A 220 12.07 7.48 -2.21
N THR A 221 11.08 7.13 -1.37
CA THR A 221 9.97 6.22 -1.70
C THR A 221 9.02 6.15 -0.50
N ILE A 222 7.82 5.65 -0.74
CA ILE A 222 6.79 5.42 0.26
C ILE A 222 6.12 4.06 0.02
N LEU A 223 5.73 3.40 1.10
CA LEU A 223 4.76 2.32 1.08
C LEU A 223 3.61 2.70 2.02
N ALA A 224 2.37 2.47 1.62
CA ALA A 224 1.22 2.51 2.52
C ALA A 224 0.48 1.17 2.49
N VAL A 225 -0.47 0.98 3.41
CA VAL A 225 -1.35 -0.20 3.40
C VAL A 225 -1.95 -0.41 2.01
N GLY A 226 -1.79 -1.63 1.49
CA GLY A 226 -2.27 -2.00 0.15
C GLY A 226 -1.33 -1.61 -1.00
N GLY A 227 -0.16 -1.02 -0.73
CA GLY A 227 0.88 -0.81 -1.73
C GLY A 227 1.65 -2.10 -2.07
N GLU A 228 2.28 -2.11 -3.24
CA GLU A 228 3.19 -3.19 -3.64
C GLU A 228 4.46 -3.18 -2.79
N THR A 229 4.85 -4.33 -2.26
CA THR A 229 6.09 -4.44 -1.50
C THR A 229 7.33 -4.58 -2.37
N LEU A 230 7.20 -5.01 -3.62
CA LEU A 230 8.30 -5.07 -4.60
C LEU A 230 7.94 -4.21 -5.80
N VAL A 231 8.68 -3.12 -5.99
CA VAL A 231 8.46 -2.18 -7.09
C VAL A 231 9.67 -2.23 -8.01
N GLU A 232 9.43 -2.68 -9.25
CA GLU A 232 10.41 -2.56 -10.32
C GLU A 232 10.28 -1.19 -11.02
N PHE A 233 11.42 -0.55 -11.29
CA PHE A 233 11.47 0.71 -12.01
C PHE A 233 11.49 0.49 -13.54
N PRO A 234 11.01 1.45 -14.36
CA PRO A 234 10.98 1.37 -15.83
C PRO A 234 12.35 1.04 -16.43
N GLU A 235 12.39 0.28 -17.52
CA GLU A 235 13.64 -0.22 -18.11
C GLU A 235 14.62 0.91 -18.50
N GLU A 236 14.09 2.08 -18.85
CA GLU A 236 14.80 3.28 -19.24
C GLU A 236 15.30 4.14 -18.07
N ALA A 237 14.83 3.92 -16.84
CA ALA A 237 15.11 4.80 -15.70
C ALA A 237 15.48 4.07 -14.41
N GLY A 238 16.38 4.64 -13.61
CA GLY A 238 16.78 4.09 -12.32
C GLY A 238 16.95 5.15 -11.24
N TYR A 239 16.85 4.75 -9.98
CA TYR A 239 17.08 5.65 -8.86
C TYR A 239 18.59 5.88 -8.69
N PRO A 240 19.08 7.12 -8.83
CA PRO A 240 20.51 7.40 -8.82
C PRO A 240 21.09 7.25 -7.41
N VAL A 241 22.21 6.54 -7.32
CA VAL A 241 22.99 6.35 -6.09
C VAL A 241 24.48 6.50 -6.40
N GLY A 242 25.28 7.00 -5.47
CA GLY A 242 26.72 7.21 -5.67
C GLY A 242 27.06 8.45 -6.50
N GLY A 243 28.36 8.76 -6.59
CA GLY A 243 28.87 9.98 -7.24
C GLY A 243 28.25 11.25 -6.65
N ASP A 244 27.90 12.22 -7.51
CA ASP A 244 27.27 13.50 -7.11
C ASP A 244 25.85 13.32 -6.52
N PHE A 245 25.27 12.13 -6.61
CA PHE A 245 23.97 11.76 -6.06
C PHE A 245 24.08 10.98 -4.74
N ALA A 246 25.31 10.77 -4.24
CA ALA A 246 25.52 10.13 -2.96
C ALA A 246 24.98 11.02 -1.83
N THR A 247 23.94 10.56 -1.14
CA THR A 247 23.68 11.05 0.22
C THR A 247 24.44 10.18 1.22
N LYS A 248 25.02 10.82 2.24
CA LYS A 248 25.75 10.13 3.31
C LYS A 248 24.79 9.38 4.23
N TYR A 249 23.58 9.91 4.41
CA TYR A 249 22.60 9.39 5.34
C TYR A 249 21.23 9.22 4.72
N TYR A 250 20.57 8.16 5.14
CA TYR A 250 19.17 7.88 4.83
C TYR A 250 18.39 7.77 6.13
N MET A 251 17.09 8.04 6.07
CA MET A 251 16.19 7.85 7.20
C MET A 251 15.02 6.98 6.78
N LEU A 252 14.70 5.98 7.60
CA LEU A 252 13.48 5.20 7.50
C LEU A 252 12.51 5.68 8.58
N GLU A 253 11.33 6.15 8.18
CA GLU A 253 10.21 6.41 9.07
C GLU A 253 9.16 5.31 8.88
N ILE A 254 8.69 4.71 9.99
CA ILE A 254 7.56 3.79 9.99
C ILE A 254 6.47 4.36 10.88
N HIS A 255 5.27 4.47 10.33
CA HIS A 255 4.07 4.77 11.09
C HIS A 255 3.39 3.46 11.49
N TYR A 256 3.39 3.20 12.79
CA TYR A 256 2.65 2.12 13.42
C TYR A 256 1.28 2.62 13.87
N ASN A 257 0.23 1.95 13.40
CA ASN A 257 -1.14 2.10 13.88
C ASN A 257 -1.46 0.90 14.78
N ASN A 258 -1.52 1.11 16.10
CA ASN A 258 -1.72 0.07 17.11
C ASN A 258 -2.94 0.38 18.00
N PRO A 259 -4.17 0.37 17.43
CA PRO A 259 -5.39 0.71 18.17
C PRO A 259 -5.73 -0.27 19.29
N LYS A 260 -5.12 -1.46 19.29
CA LYS A 260 -5.25 -2.45 20.36
C LYS A 260 -4.26 -2.24 21.50
N LEU A 261 -3.35 -1.27 21.38
CA LEU A 261 -2.29 -0.99 22.34
C LEU A 261 -1.48 -2.25 22.70
N THR A 262 -1.24 -3.11 21.71
CA THR A 262 -0.60 -4.42 21.95
C THR A 262 0.85 -4.18 22.36
N PRO A 263 1.29 -4.60 23.56
CA PRO A 263 2.63 -4.36 24.03
C PRO A 263 3.62 -5.42 23.51
N ASN A 264 4.92 -5.15 23.70
CA ASN A 264 6.02 -6.11 23.47
C ASN A 264 6.14 -6.64 22.04
N ARG A 265 5.53 -5.99 21.05
CA ARG A 265 5.81 -6.28 19.64
C ARG A 265 7.14 -5.69 19.25
N ARG A 266 8.00 -6.51 18.66
CA ARG A 266 9.28 -6.09 18.10
C ARG A 266 9.16 -5.98 16.60
N ASP A 267 9.88 -5.04 15.99
CA ASP A 267 9.83 -4.81 14.56
C ASP A 267 11.22 -4.75 13.91
N ASN A 268 11.42 -5.58 12.89
CA ASN A 268 12.59 -5.57 12.00
C ASN A 268 12.21 -5.27 10.54
N THR A 269 11.16 -4.46 10.35
CA THR A 269 10.72 -3.99 9.04
C THR A 269 11.84 -3.17 8.40
N GLY A 270 11.93 -3.23 7.08
CA GLY A 270 12.96 -2.49 6.35
C GLY A 270 12.68 -2.35 4.87
N ILE A 271 13.63 -1.73 4.18
CA ILE A 271 13.60 -1.55 2.73
C ILE A 271 14.93 -1.94 2.11
N ARG A 272 14.87 -2.57 0.94
CA ARG A 272 16.01 -2.99 0.13
C ARG A 272 15.96 -2.33 -1.24
N PHE A 273 17.09 -1.84 -1.73
CA PHE A 273 17.24 -1.32 -3.10
C PHE A 273 18.18 -2.23 -3.89
N TYR A 274 17.76 -2.69 -5.07
CA TYR A 274 18.56 -3.58 -5.93
C TYR A 274 19.32 -2.78 -6.98
N ILE A 275 20.62 -2.96 -7.05
CA ILE A 275 21.52 -2.20 -7.93
C ILE A 275 21.63 -2.89 -9.28
N GLY A 276 21.28 -2.14 -10.33
CA GLY A 276 21.42 -2.60 -11.71
C GLY A 276 22.89 -2.73 -12.12
N LYS A 277 23.17 -3.71 -12.98
CA LYS A 277 24.52 -3.94 -13.52
C LYS A 277 24.98 -2.81 -14.46
N GLN A 278 24.04 -2.09 -15.07
CA GLN A 278 24.28 -1.00 -16.02
C GLN A 278 23.50 0.24 -15.61
N LEU A 279 24.02 1.40 -15.99
CA LEU A 279 23.26 2.65 -15.91
C LEU A 279 22.10 2.60 -16.91
N ARG A 280 20.93 3.06 -16.47
CA ARG A 280 19.78 3.30 -17.34
C ARG A 280 19.86 4.72 -17.90
N GLN A 281 19.08 4.99 -18.95
CA GLN A 281 19.15 6.25 -19.69
C GLN A 281 18.80 7.46 -18.81
N TYR A 282 17.84 7.30 -17.90
CA TYR A 282 17.30 8.41 -17.12
C TYR A 282 17.34 8.18 -15.61
N ASP A 283 17.23 9.28 -14.86
CA ASP A 283 17.16 9.29 -13.41
C ASP A 283 15.72 9.35 -12.93
N ILE A 284 15.43 8.56 -11.90
CA ILE A 284 14.18 8.63 -11.17
C ILE A 284 14.28 9.68 -10.06
N GLY A 285 13.27 10.54 -9.99
CA GLY A 285 12.99 11.42 -8.88
C GLY A 285 11.58 11.17 -8.32
N TYR A 286 11.37 11.62 -7.09
CA TYR A 286 10.09 11.56 -6.40
C TYR A 286 9.56 12.96 -6.19
N MET A 287 8.28 13.15 -6.48
CA MET A 287 7.61 14.43 -6.31
C MET A 287 6.29 14.24 -5.57
N SER A 288 6.14 14.94 -4.46
CA SER A 288 4.91 14.96 -3.68
C SER A 288 4.06 16.15 -4.08
N PHE A 289 2.77 15.91 -4.28
CA PHE A 289 1.78 16.95 -4.58
C PHE A 289 0.70 16.93 -3.51
N GLY A 290 0.29 18.11 -3.05
CA GLY A 290 -0.81 18.23 -2.12
C GLY A 290 -0.70 19.46 -1.24
N THR A 291 -1.53 19.47 -0.20
CA THR A 291 -1.51 20.51 0.83
C THR A 291 -0.56 20.12 1.96
N VAL A 292 0.00 21.13 2.62
CA VAL A 292 0.82 20.92 3.81
C VAL A 292 -0.06 20.34 4.92
N VAL A 293 0.41 19.30 5.60
CA VAL A 293 -0.30 18.69 6.73
C VAL A 293 -0.15 19.60 7.96
N SER A 294 -1.06 20.55 8.11
CA SER A 294 -1.15 21.44 9.28
C SER A 294 -2.59 21.82 9.54
N ALA A 295 -2.97 21.90 10.82
CA ALA A 295 -4.29 22.37 11.25
C ALA A 295 -4.58 23.81 10.77
N LEU A 296 -3.55 24.59 10.46
CA LEU A 296 -3.67 25.94 9.89
C LEU A 296 -3.73 25.94 8.36
N ALA A 297 -3.33 24.85 7.71
CA ALA A 297 -3.25 24.76 6.25
C ALA A 297 -4.50 24.11 5.62
N LEU A 298 -5.15 23.18 6.33
CA LEU A 298 -6.38 22.53 5.86
C LEU A 298 -7.30 22.20 7.02
N ALA A 299 -8.56 22.64 6.92
CA ALA A 299 -9.64 22.24 7.82
C ALA A 299 -10.88 21.87 7.00
N ILE A 300 -11.40 20.66 7.22
CA ILE A 300 -12.64 20.18 6.57
C ILE A 300 -13.79 20.41 7.55
N PRO A 301 -14.82 21.19 7.19
CA PRO A 301 -15.97 21.40 8.07
C PRO A 301 -16.71 20.09 8.37
N PRO A 302 -17.27 19.89 9.57
CA PRO A 302 -18.06 18.71 9.88
C PRO A 302 -19.35 18.67 9.05
N LYS A 303 -19.85 17.45 8.76
CA LYS A 303 -21.12 17.17 8.07
C LYS A 303 -21.21 17.62 6.60
N VAL A 304 -20.08 17.89 5.95
CA VAL A 304 -20.05 18.08 4.49
C VAL A 304 -20.01 16.72 3.78
N GLU A 305 -20.87 16.53 2.80
CA GLU A 305 -20.89 15.28 2.00
C GLU A 305 -19.66 15.17 1.09
N ARG A 306 -19.20 16.30 0.55
CA ARG A 306 -18.01 16.39 -0.29
C ARG A 306 -17.30 17.73 -0.06
N PHE A 307 -15.99 17.68 0.15
CA PHE A 307 -15.12 18.85 0.26
C PHE A 307 -13.93 18.65 -0.68
N ILE A 308 -13.70 19.59 -1.59
CA ILE A 308 -12.64 19.50 -2.59
C ILE A 308 -11.49 20.39 -2.15
N VAL A 309 -10.28 19.84 -2.15
CA VAL A 309 -9.04 20.57 -1.85
C VAL A 309 -8.17 20.54 -3.10
N ASP A 310 -8.02 21.69 -3.72
CA ASP A 310 -7.15 21.83 -4.88
C ASP A 310 -5.76 22.30 -4.42
N SER A 311 -4.73 21.66 -4.94
CA SER A 311 -3.33 22.04 -4.72
C SER A 311 -2.66 22.27 -6.07
N TYR A 312 -1.94 23.36 -6.20
CA TYR A 312 -1.38 23.80 -7.47
C TYR A 312 0.15 23.87 -7.38
N CYS A 313 0.83 23.36 -8.40
CA CYS A 313 2.24 23.64 -8.62
C CYS A 313 2.36 24.89 -9.51
N PRO A 314 2.84 26.04 -9.01
CA PRO A 314 2.89 27.27 -9.79
C PRO A 314 3.81 27.13 -11.01
N SER A 315 3.46 27.79 -12.11
CA SER A 315 4.19 27.67 -13.38
C SER A 315 5.67 28.09 -13.27
N GLY A 316 5.99 29.02 -12.36
CA GLY A 316 7.37 29.41 -12.05
C GLY A 316 8.24 28.26 -11.51
N PHE A 317 7.65 27.31 -10.78
CA PHE A 317 8.33 26.08 -10.37
C PHE A 317 8.36 25.05 -11.51
N SER A 318 7.27 24.95 -12.28
CA SER A 318 7.22 23.99 -13.39
C SER A 318 8.31 24.24 -14.44
N LYS A 319 8.59 25.50 -14.77
CA LYS A 319 9.61 25.88 -15.78
C LYS A 319 11.05 25.65 -15.33
N VAL A 320 11.30 25.58 -14.02
CA VAL A 320 12.64 25.37 -13.44
C VAL A 320 12.96 23.88 -13.30
N TYR A 321 11.94 23.03 -13.15
CA TYR A 321 12.12 21.62 -12.79
C TYR A 321 11.55 20.60 -13.80
N PHE A 322 10.76 20.98 -14.81
CA PHE A 322 10.11 20.01 -15.70
C PHE A 322 10.71 19.93 -17.11
N GLY A 323 11.42 18.82 -17.34
CA GLY A 323 11.45 18.05 -18.59
C GLY A 323 10.98 16.59 -18.36
N SER A 324 10.30 16.32 -17.25
CA SER A 324 10.16 14.96 -16.72
C SER A 324 8.91 14.20 -17.18
N HIS A 325 9.02 12.87 -17.38
CA HIS A 325 7.92 11.96 -17.67
C HIS A 325 7.42 11.27 -16.39
N VAL A 326 6.10 11.25 -16.16
CA VAL A 326 5.49 10.54 -15.02
C VAL A 326 5.20 9.09 -15.42
N PHE A 327 5.68 8.12 -14.66
CA PHE A 327 5.46 6.69 -14.96
C PHE A 327 4.69 5.94 -13.87
N SER A 328 4.67 6.46 -12.64
CA SER A 328 3.92 5.87 -11.54
C SER A 328 3.39 6.95 -10.61
N SER A 329 2.26 6.67 -9.99
CA SER A 329 1.71 7.51 -8.93
C SER A 329 1.04 6.66 -7.86
N GLN A 330 1.23 7.07 -6.63
CA GLN A 330 0.39 6.72 -5.49
C GLN A 330 -0.43 7.96 -5.16
N LYS A 331 -1.68 7.85 -4.68
CA LYS A 331 -2.47 9.05 -4.34
C LYS A 331 -1.62 10.01 -3.48
N SER A 332 -1.39 11.23 -3.98
CA SER A 332 -0.51 12.32 -3.46
C SER A 332 1.01 12.24 -3.71
N GLN A 333 1.55 11.18 -4.32
CA GLN A 333 2.96 11.10 -4.73
C GLN A 333 3.13 10.58 -6.16
N ILE A 334 4.08 11.17 -6.88
CA ILE A 334 4.39 10.83 -8.26
C ILE A 334 5.85 10.43 -8.37
N ILE A 335 6.11 9.32 -9.06
CA ILE A 335 7.45 8.95 -9.49
C ILE A 335 7.66 9.49 -10.91
N ALA A 336 8.68 10.33 -11.06
CA ALA A 336 8.98 11.05 -12.28
C ALA A 336 10.38 10.70 -12.81
N ILE A 337 10.52 10.66 -14.12
CA ILE A 337 11.76 10.43 -14.85
C ILE A 337 12.26 11.78 -15.33
N LYS A 338 13.45 12.20 -14.91
CA LYS A 338 14.05 13.44 -15.42
C LYS A 338 14.71 13.18 -16.78
N SER A 339 14.28 13.90 -17.82
CA SER A 339 14.82 13.81 -19.19
C SER A 339 16.25 14.34 -19.30
#